data_AF-A0A2X3FFJ8-F1
#
_entry.id   AF-A0A2X3FFJ8-F1
#
_cell.length_a   1.000
_cell.length_b   1.000
_cell.length_c   1.000
_cell.angle_alpha   90.00
_cell.angle_beta   90.00
_cell.angle_gamma   90.00
#
_symmetry.space_group_name_H-M   'P 1'
#
loop_
_entity.id
_entity.type
_entity.pdbx_description
1 polymer ?
#
loop_
_entity_poly.entity_id
_entity_poly.type
_entity_poly.pdbx_seq_one_letter_code
_entity_poly.pdbx_strand_id
1 'polypeptide(L)'
;MAEESTDFAGVTRPPAGGGLGFWFKWNLGWMHDTLDYMKLDPVHRRYHHDKMTFGMLYNYTENFVLPLSHDEVVHGKKSILDRMPGDAWQKFANLRAYYGWLFAFPGKKLLFMGNEFAQGREWNHDVSLDWHLLEGGDNWHHGVQRLVRDLNHTYRHHKALHELDFDPYGFEWLVVDDHERSVFVFVRRDRAGNEIIVASNFTPVPRHDYRFGINQPGRWREALNTDSMHYHGSNQGNGGVVESDAIASHGREHSLSLTLPPLATIWAGPGGAMTSLAAGKPAPLGASYDGKGVNFALFSAHAERVELCVFDEQGNEQRFDLPARSGDIWHGWLAAAGPGLRYGYRVHGPWDPAQGHRFNPAKLLIDPSAHRVEGDLPDDERLHGGMWQPDRRDSAAVAPKSQVVDLRYDWRGDKPPRTPWGKR
;
A
#
# COMPACT_ATOMS: atom_id res chain seq x y z
N MET A 1 -14.68 22.66 1.35
CA MET A 1 -15.40 21.57 0.65
C MET A 1 -16.84 22.02 0.49
N ALA A 2 -17.47 21.71 -0.64
CA ALA A 2 -18.87 22.02 -0.89
C ALA A 2 -19.65 20.72 -1.12
N GLU A 3 -20.86 20.69 -0.59
CA GLU A 3 -21.91 19.79 -1.04
C GLU A 3 -22.85 20.63 -1.91
N GLU A 4 -23.00 20.23 -3.16
CA GLU A 4 -23.78 20.97 -4.15
C GLU A 4 -24.46 19.92 -5.03
N SER A 5 -25.79 19.91 -4.97
CA SER A 5 -26.65 18.82 -5.47
C SER A 5 -27.31 19.11 -6.81
N THR A 6 -26.95 20.23 -7.45
CA THR A 6 -27.27 20.53 -8.84
C THR A 6 -26.06 20.29 -9.76
N ASP A 7 -26.26 20.43 -11.06
CA ASP A 7 -25.19 20.35 -12.06
C ASP A 7 -24.41 21.67 -12.20
N PHE A 8 -24.29 22.45 -11.11
CA PHE A 8 -23.56 23.71 -11.15
C PHE A 8 -22.08 23.45 -11.44
N ALA A 9 -21.58 24.06 -12.51
CA ALA A 9 -20.21 23.88 -12.98
C ALA A 9 -19.23 24.86 -12.32
N GLY A 10 -18.00 24.41 -12.08
CA GLY A 10 -16.91 25.25 -11.58
C GLY A 10 -16.93 25.43 -10.07
N VAL A 11 -17.56 24.55 -9.30
CA VAL A 11 -17.60 24.63 -7.84
C VAL A 11 -16.18 24.62 -7.26
N THR A 12 -15.30 23.79 -7.82
CA THR A 12 -13.91 23.64 -7.37
C THR A 12 -12.89 24.44 -8.18
N ARG A 13 -13.36 25.33 -9.06
CA ARG A 13 -12.49 26.19 -9.88
C ARG A 13 -12.19 27.52 -9.17
N PRO A 14 -11.04 28.16 -9.46
CA PRO A 14 -10.69 29.46 -8.88
C PRO A 14 -11.72 30.55 -9.21
N PRO A 15 -12.00 31.49 -8.28
CA PRO A 15 -12.92 32.60 -8.55
C PRO A 15 -12.49 33.50 -9.71
N ALA A 16 -11.18 33.65 -9.93
CA ALA A 16 -10.64 34.40 -11.06
C ALA A 16 -11.07 33.83 -12.44
N GLY A 17 -11.43 32.54 -12.49
CA GLY A 17 -11.95 31.86 -13.68
C GLY A 17 -13.46 31.65 -13.67
N GLY A 18 -14.21 32.34 -12.80
CA GLY A 18 -15.66 32.20 -12.67
C GLY A 18 -16.13 31.02 -11.83
N GLY A 19 -15.24 30.34 -11.11
CA GLY A 19 -15.60 29.27 -10.18
C GLY A 19 -15.98 29.77 -8.77
N LEU A 20 -16.48 28.88 -7.93
CA LEU A 20 -16.87 29.22 -6.55
C LEU A 20 -15.69 29.22 -5.56
N GLY A 21 -14.52 28.70 -5.97
CA GLY A 21 -13.29 28.73 -5.17
C GLY A 21 -13.19 27.68 -4.07
N PHE A 22 -14.05 26.66 -4.06
CA PHE A 22 -13.86 25.52 -3.17
C PHE A 22 -12.70 24.65 -3.65
N TRP A 23 -12.05 23.92 -2.73
CA TRP A 23 -11.04 22.94 -3.13
C TRP A 23 -11.63 21.61 -3.58
N PHE A 24 -12.78 21.23 -3.01
CA PHE A 24 -13.43 19.94 -3.26
C PHE A 24 -14.96 20.06 -3.32
N LYS A 25 -15.59 19.21 -4.14
CA LYS A 25 -17.04 18.99 -4.24
C LYS A 25 -17.37 17.54 -3.90
N TRP A 26 -18.48 17.28 -3.22
CA TRP A 26 -18.99 15.92 -3.02
C TRP A 26 -19.53 15.33 -4.33
N ASN A 27 -19.12 14.11 -4.66
CA ASN A 27 -19.62 13.39 -5.83
C ASN A 27 -20.91 12.62 -5.46
N LEU A 28 -22.02 13.35 -5.36
CA LEU A 28 -23.32 12.78 -5.02
C LEU A 28 -23.86 11.83 -6.10
N GLY A 29 -23.57 12.11 -7.37
CA GLY A 29 -23.93 11.22 -8.50
C GLY A 29 -23.27 9.86 -8.36
N TRP A 30 -21.96 9.82 -8.19
CA TRP A 30 -21.21 8.59 -7.94
C TRP A 30 -21.72 7.84 -6.69
N MET A 31 -22.01 8.57 -5.61
CA MET A 31 -22.52 7.99 -4.38
C MET A 31 -23.86 7.27 -4.61
N HIS A 32 -24.84 7.94 -5.24
CA HIS A 32 -26.14 7.34 -5.54
C HIS A 32 -26.01 6.15 -6.49
N ASP A 33 -25.28 6.29 -7.59
CA ASP A 33 -25.15 5.24 -8.59
C ASP A 33 -24.51 3.98 -8.00
N THR A 34 -23.40 4.12 -7.27
CA THR A 34 -22.70 2.97 -6.71
C THR A 34 -23.47 2.32 -5.56
N LEU A 35 -24.16 3.10 -4.70
CA LEU A 35 -25.02 2.52 -3.67
C LEU A 35 -26.24 1.81 -4.25
N ASP A 36 -26.85 2.36 -5.31
CA ASP A 36 -27.95 1.70 -6.00
C ASP A 36 -27.50 0.41 -6.68
N TYR A 37 -26.32 0.41 -7.29
CA TYR A 37 -25.72 -0.81 -7.85
C TYR A 37 -25.52 -1.89 -6.78
N MET A 38 -24.95 -1.50 -5.62
CA MET A 38 -24.64 -2.45 -4.55
C MET A 38 -25.89 -3.04 -3.89
N LYS A 39 -27.03 -2.33 -3.90
CA LYS A 39 -28.34 -2.83 -3.41
C LYS A 39 -28.93 -3.93 -4.28
N LEU A 40 -28.57 -3.99 -5.57
CA LEU A 40 -29.11 -4.98 -6.49
C LEU A 40 -28.62 -6.37 -6.12
N ASP A 41 -29.54 -7.35 -6.18
CA ASP A 41 -29.17 -8.77 -6.20
C ASP A 41 -28.08 -8.99 -7.27
N PRO A 42 -27.00 -9.73 -6.96
CA PRO A 42 -25.89 -9.95 -7.88
C PRO A 42 -26.30 -10.40 -9.29
N VAL A 43 -27.41 -11.15 -9.44
CA VAL A 43 -27.89 -11.59 -10.77
C VAL A 43 -28.35 -10.43 -11.65
N HIS A 44 -28.81 -9.33 -11.07
CA HIS A 44 -29.32 -8.16 -11.78
C HIS A 44 -28.23 -7.13 -12.10
N ARG A 45 -27.05 -7.23 -11.49
CA ARG A 45 -25.95 -6.27 -11.66
C ARG A 45 -25.46 -6.13 -13.10
N ARG A 46 -25.58 -7.19 -13.91
CA ARG A 46 -25.27 -7.17 -15.35
C ARG A 46 -26.06 -6.13 -16.15
N TYR A 47 -27.29 -5.79 -15.72
CA TYR A 47 -28.16 -4.84 -16.41
C TYR A 47 -27.90 -3.38 -16.00
N HIS A 48 -27.05 -3.17 -15.00
CA HIS A 48 -26.79 -1.87 -14.38
C HIS A 48 -25.28 -1.61 -14.23
N HIS A 49 -24.46 -2.22 -15.08
CA HIS A 49 -23.00 -2.11 -15.04
C HIS A 49 -22.52 -0.66 -15.19
N ASP A 50 -23.30 0.14 -15.93
CA ASP A 50 -23.11 1.58 -16.14
C ASP A 50 -23.07 2.38 -14.84
N LYS A 51 -23.82 1.98 -13.80
CA LYS A 51 -23.82 2.67 -12.50
C LYS A 51 -22.43 2.74 -11.84
N MET A 52 -21.57 1.76 -12.11
CA MET A 52 -20.21 1.74 -11.56
C MET A 52 -19.20 2.48 -12.45
N THR A 53 -19.52 2.72 -13.72
CA THR A 53 -18.59 3.31 -14.70
C THR A 53 -18.89 4.76 -15.05
N PHE A 54 -20.17 5.17 -14.97
CA PHE A 54 -20.66 6.47 -15.39
C PHE A 54 -19.97 7.64 -14.66
N GLY A 55 -19.66 7.45 -13.37
CA GLY A 55 -18.94 8.44 -12.56
C GLY A 55 -17.62 8.92 -13.18
N MET A 56 -16.91 8.05 -13.91
CA MET A 56 -15.65 8.42 -14.55
C MET A 56 -15.80 9.39 -15.72
N LEU A 57 -16.97 9.46 -16.37
CA LEU A 57 -17.20 10.35 -17.51
C LEU A 57 -17.07 11.83 -17.14
N TYR A 58 -17.40 12.17 -15.90
CA TYR A 58 -17.35 13.55 -15.39
C TYR A 58 -16.37 13.72 -14.21
N ASN A 59 -15.66 12.69 -13.78
CA ASN A 59 -14.81 12.72 -12.58
C ASN A 59 -13.73 13.82 -12.62
N TYR A 60 -13.33 14.28 -13.80
CA TYR A 60 -12.30 15.33 -13.96
C TYR A 60 -12.88 16.73 -14.16
N THR A 61 -14.19 16.90 -14.05
CA THR A 61 -14.83 18.22 -14.15
C THR A 61 -14.64 19.03 -12.87
N GLU A 62 -14.48 18.35 -11.73
CA GLU A 62 -14.33 18.92 -10.39
C GLU A 62 -13.34 18.07 -9.56
N ASN A 63 -12.81 18.65 -8.49
CA ASN A 63 -12.02 17.91 -7.51
C ASN A 63 -12.95 17.16 -6.54
N PHE A 64 -13.29 15.91 -6.86
CA PHE A 64 -14.27 15.16 -6.08
C PHE A 64 -13.76 14.56 -4.76
N VAL A 65 -14.63 14.60 -3.74
CA VAL A 65 -14.65 13.66 -2.61
C VAL A 65 -15.78 12.67 -2.87
N LEU A 66 -15.56 11.39 -2.54
CA LEU A 66 -16.52 10.29 -2.61
C LEU A 66 -17.13 10.08 -1.21
N PRO A 67 -18.34 10.59 -0.94
CA PRO A 67 -18.90 10.55 0.40
C PRO A 67 -19.78 9.31 0.62
N LEU A 68 -19.59 8.68 1.78
CA LEU A 68 -20.63 7.90 2.46
C LEU A 68 -20.90 8.62 3.79
N SER A 69 -21.71 9.67 3.71
CA SER A 69 -21.99 10.59 4.82
C SER A 69 -23.09 10.06 5.76
N HIS A 70 -23.39 10.84 6.79
CA HIS A 70 -24.46 10.56 7.75
C HIS A 70 -25.85 10.52 7.11
N ASP A 71 -26.11 11.37 6.11
CA ASP A 71 -27.39 11.43 5.39
C ASP A 71 -27.73 10.12 4.66
N GLU A 72 -26.73 9.29 4.41
CA GLU A 72 -26.88 8.00 3.75
C GLU A 72 -27.17 6.84 4.70
N VAL A 73 -27.26 7.08 6.00
CA VAL A 73 -27.51 6.00 6.97
C VAL A 73 -28.63 6.34 7.96
N VAL A 74 -29.59 7.16 7.51
CA VAL A 74 -30.73 7.65 8.29
C VAL A 74 -32.03 7.62 7.48
N HIS A 75 -33.15 7.97 8.14
CA HIS A 75 -34.44 8.24 7.52
C HIS A 75 -34.99 7.10 6.64
N GLY A 76 -34.81 5.85 7.06
CA GLY A 76 -35.32 4.68 6.35
C GLY A 76 -34.42 4.21 5.19
N LYS A 77 -33.28 4.86 4.97
CA LYS A 77 -32.32 4.48 3.92
C LYS A 77 -31.45 3.27 4.29
N LYS A 78 -31.56 2.75 5.52
CA LYS A 78 -30.75 1.68 6.13
C LYS A 78 -29.27 2.04 6.29
N SER A 79 -28.54 1.27 7.10
CA SER A 79 -27.08 1.30 7.11
C SER A 79 -26.51 0.81 5.77
N ILE A 80 -25.23 1.08 5.51
CA ILE A 80 -24.57 0.58 4.30
C ILE A 80 -24.55 -0.96 4.29
N LEU A 81 -24.38 -1.61 5.44
CA LEU A 81 -24.42 -3.08 5.55
C LEU A 81 -25.81 -3.64 5.18
N ASP A 82 -26.89 -3.03 5.69
CA ASP A 82 -28.25 -3.52 5.45
C ASP A 82 -28.84 -3.16 4.09
N ARG A 83 -28.14 -2.33 3.32
CA ARG A 83 -28.37 -2.14 1.89
C ARG A 83 -27.85 -3.32 1.05
N MET A 84 -26.89 -4.10 1.56
CA MET A 84 -26.29 -5.21 0.80
C MET A 84 -27.25 -6.41 0.69
N PRO A 85 -27.33 -7.08 -0.47
CA PRO A 85 -28.17 -8.25 -0.67
C PRO A 85 -27.50 -9.53 -0.15
N GLY A 86 -28.29 -10.59 -0.04
CA GLY A 86 -27.82 -11.94 0.26
C GLY A 86 -27.90 -12.31 1.75
N ASP A 87 -27.31 -13.46 2.07
CA ASP A 87 -27.14 -13.89 3.45
C ASP A 87 -26.15 -12.99 4.21
N ALA A 88 -25.97 -13.25 5.50
CA ALA A 88 -25.12 -12.40 6.32
C ALA A 88 -23.66 -12.38 5.82
N TRP A 89 -23.10 -13.52 5.41
CA TRP A 89 -21.73 -13.56 4.87
C TRP A 89 -21.64 -12.71 3.59
N GLN A 90 -22.61 -12.83 2.68
CA GLN A 90 -22.67 -12.05 1.44
C GLN A 90 -22.86 -10.55 1.70
N LYS A 91 -23.63 -10.15 2.72
CA LYS A 91 -23.75 -8.74 3.11
C LYS A 91 -22.41 -8.13 3.49
N PHE A 92 -21.66 -8.81 4.36
CA PHE A 92 -20.32 -8.36 4.76
C PHE A 92 -19.34 -8.41 3.58
N ALA A 93 -19.38 -9.45 2.74
CA ALA A 93 -18.53 -9.54 1.56
C ALA A 93 -18.78 -8.40 0.56
N ASN A 94 -20.04 -8.10 0.25
CA ASN A 94 -20.42 -6.95 -0.57
C ASN A 94 -19.90 -5.62 0.01
N LEU A 95 -20.05 -5.41 1.31
CA LEU A 95 -19.57 -4.21 1.98
C LEU A 95 -18.05 -4.06 1.85
N ARG A 96 -17.31 -5.15 2.14
CA ARG A 96 -15.85 -5.17 2.01
C ARG A 96 -15.38 -4.92 0.57
N ALA A 97 -16.01 -5.58 -0.40
CA ALA A 97 -15.73 -5.36 -1.83
C ALA A 97 -15.96 -3.90 -2.23
N TYR A 98 -17.08 -3.32 -1.80
CA TYR A 98 -17.42 -1.94 -2.07
C TYR A 98 -16.46 -0.95 -1.42
N TYR A 99 -15.98 -1.21 -0.20
CA TYR A 99 -14.95 -0.37 0.41
C TYR A 99 -13.61 -0.47 -0.32
N GLY A 100 -13.21 -1.67 -0.76
CA GLY A 100 -12.05 -1.84 -1.64
C GLY A 100 -12.18 -1.06 -2.95
N TRP A 101 -13.39 -0.97 -3.50
CA TRP A 101 -13.68 -0.15 -4.68
C TRP A 101 -13.63 1.37 -4.37
N LEU A 102 -14.37 1.82 -3.36
CA LEU A 102 -14.47 3.22 -2.91
C LEU A 102 -13.08 3.83 -2.69
N PHE A 103 -12.20 3.12 -1.97
CA PHE A 103 -10.86 3.61 -1.66
C PHE A 103 -9.93 3.64 -2.88
N ALA A 104 -10.18 2.80 -3.88
CA ALA A 104 -9.39 2.74 -5.10
C ALA A 104 -9.86 3.67 -6.22
N PHE A 105 -11.16 4.00 -6.27
CA PHE A 105 -11.75 4.89 -7.27
C PHE A 105 -11.10 6.29 -7.20
N PRO A 106 -10.91 7.05 -8.29
CA PRO A 106 -10.34 8.40 -8.21
C PRO A 106 -11.18 9.37 -7.35
N GLY A 107 -10.52 10.18 -6.53
CA GLY A 107 -11.15 11.18 -5.64
C GLY A 107 -10.88 10.92 -4.15
N LYS A 108 -11.07 11.93 -3.30
CA LYS A 108 -10.81 11.79 -1.85
C LYS A 108 -11.92 11.01 -1.15
N LYS A 109 -11.65 10.46 0.04
CA LYS A 109 -12.55 9.53 0.73
C LYS A 109 -13.22 10.19 1.92
N LEU A 110 -14.50 9.93 2.10
CA LEU A 110 -15.23 10.29 3.32
C LEU A 110 -16.13 9.13 3.73
N LEU A 111 -15.95 8.66 4.96
CA LEU A 111 -16.72 7.57 5.55
C LEU A 111 -17.24 8.05 6.91
N PHE A 112 -18.56 8.05 7.10
CA PHE A 112 -19.17 8.44 8.37
C PHE A 112 -18.98 7.38 9.46
N MET A 113 -18.93 7.81 10.72
CA MET A 113 -18.75 6.92 11.87
C MET A 113 -19.83 5.84 11.95
N GLY A 114 -19.47 4.65 12.43
CA GLY A 114 -20.32 3.46 12.43
C GLY A 114 -20.15 2.60 11.18
N ASN A 115 -19.86 3.21 10.02
CA ASN A 115 -19.63 2.47 8.78
C ASN A 115 -18.33 1.66 8.84
N GLU A 116 -17.32 2.11 9.57
CA GLU A 116 -16.01 1.48 9.64
C GLU A 116 -16.01 0.09 10.30
N PHE A 117 -17.01 -0.22 11.12
CA PHE A 117 -17.21 -1.54 11.72
C PHE A 117 -18.54 -2.19 11.29
N ALA A 118 -19.14 -1.68 10.22
CA ALA A 118 -20.38 -2.19 9.64
C ALA A 118 -21.54 -2.21 10.66
N GLN A 119 -21.85 -1.07 11.27
CA GLN A 119 -23.05 -0.94 12.10
C GLN A 119 -24.29 -1.36 11.29
N GLY A 120 -25.10 -2.25 11.88
CA GLY A 120 -26.30 -2.76 11.21
C GLY A 120 -27.44 -1.76 11.20
N ARG A 121 -27.73 -1.13 12.35
CA ARG A 121 -28.83 -0.17 12.47
C ARG A 121 -28.48 1.17 11.82
N GLU A 122 -29.52 1.87 11.37
CA GLU A 122 -29.40 3.28 10.99
C GLU A 122 -28.80 4.10 12.14
N TRP A 123 -28.06 5.14 11.77
CA TRP A 123 -27.54 6.08 12.75
C TRP A 123 -28.70 6.79 13.44
N ASN A 124 -28.59 6.91 14.76
CA ASN A 124 -29.53 7.65 15.57
C ASN A 124 -28.74 8.57 16.49
N HIS A 125 -28.98 9.87 16.36
CA HIS A 125 -28.26 10.91 17.10
C HIS A 125 -28.58 10.93 18.61
N ASP A 126 -29.69 10.31 19.04
CA ASP A 126 -30.10 10.22 20.44
C ASP A 126 -29.40 9.09 21.22
N VAL A 127 -28.65 8.22 20.53
CA VAL A 127 -27.98 7.07 21.15
C VAL A 127 -26.52 6.96 20.68
N SER A 128 -25.70 6.25 21.45
CA SER A 128 -24.34 5.93 21.02
C SER A 128 -24.36 5.00 19.81
N LEU A 129 -23.23 4.96 19.08
CA LEU A 129 -22.98 3.90 18.12
C LEU A 129 -23.03 2.52 18.79
N ASP A 130 -23.29 1.49 17.98
CA ASP A 130 -23.43 0.10 18.44
C ASP A 130 -22.05 -0.55 18.76
N TRP A 131 -21.30 0.05 19.69
CA TRP A 131 -19.96 -0.42 20.07
C TRP A 131 -19.91 -1.86 20.59
N HIS A 132 -21.03 -2.35 21.13
CA HIS A 132 -21.19 -3.74 21.58
C HIS A 132 -20.97 -4.77 20.46
N LEU A 133 -21.05 -4.37 19.17
CA LEU A 133 -20.72 -5.24 18.02
C LEU A 133 -19.22 -5.60 17.97
N LEU A 134 -18.38 -4.80 18.63
CA LEU A 134 -16.95 -5.00 18.79
C LEU A 134 -16.57 -5.53 20.18
N GLU A 135 -17.56 -5.89 21.00
CA GLU A 135 -17.32 -6.56 22.27
C GLU A 135 -17.27 -8.08 22.06
N GLY A 136 -16.42 -8.77 22.82
CA GLY A 136 -16.31 -10.22 22.78
C GLY A 136 -15.31 -10.75 21.76
N GLY A 137 -15.65 -11.88 21.12
CA GLY A 137 -14.77 -12.61 20.20
C GLY A 137 -14.69 -12.01 18.80
N ASP A 138 -13.63 -12.37 18.08
CA ASP A 138 -13.40 -11.93 16.70
C ASP A 138 -14.56 -12.34 15.77
N ASN A 139 -15.20 -11.37 15.13
CA ASN A 139 -16.41 -11.53 14.33
C ASN A 139 -16.35 -10.68 13.04
N TRP A 140 -17.41 -10.72 12.23
CA TRP A 140 -17.47 -9.99 10.96
C TRP A 140 -17.31 -8.46 11.08
N HIS A 141 -17.77 -7.84 12.17
CA HIS A 141 -17.59 -6.40 12.42
C HIS A 141 -16.11 -6.06 12.66
N HIS A 142 -15.40 -6.87 13.44
CA HIS A 142 -13.95 -6.75 13.59
C HIS A 142 -13.22 -6.92 12.26
N GLY A 143 -13.70 -7.83 11.40
CA GLY A 143 -13.19 -8.01 10.04
C GLY A 143 -13.28 -6.75 9.18
N VAL A 144 -14.43 -6.06 9.19
CA VAL A 144 -14.61 -4.80 8.47
C VAL A 144 -13.75 -3.68 9.08
N GLN A 145 -13.69 -3.58 10.41
CA GLN A 145 -12.84 -2.60 11.09
C GLN A 145 -11.36 -2.76 10.73
N ARG A 146 -10.86 -4.00 10.72
CA ARG A 146 -9.49 -4.29 10.25
C ARG A 146 -9.31 -3.96 8.79
N LEU A 147 -10.28 -4.27 7.93
CA LEU A 147 -10.22 -3.89 6.52
C LEU A 147 -10.11 -2.38 6.36
N VAL A 148 -10.93 -1.59 7.05
CA VAL A 148 -10.89 -0.12 6.94
C VAL A 148 -9.56 0.43 7.46
N ARG A 149 -9.00 -0.13 8.54
CA ARG A 149 -7.65 0.20 8.99
C ARG A 149 -6.61 -0.07 7.90
N ASP A 150 -6.63 -1.27 7.32
CA ASP A 150 -5.64 -1.70 6.35
C ASP A 150 -5.79 -0.94 5.01
N LEU A 151 -7.03 -0.64 4.58
CA LEU A 151 -7.32 0.23 3.44
C LEU A 151 -6.70 1.62 3.64
N ASN A 152 -6.81 2.21 4.84
CA ASN A 152 -6.19 3.50 5.14
C ASN A 152 -4.66 3.44 5.10
N HIS A 153 -4.05 2.39 5.65
CA HIS A 153 -2.59 2.21 5.58
C HIS A 153 -2.12 2.05 4.14
N THR A 154 -2.76 1.18 3.36
CA THR A 154 -2.41 0.89 1.97
C THR A 154 -2.66 2.12 1.08
N TYR A 155 -3.77 2.83 1.26
CA TYR A 155 -4.08 4.08 0.55
C TYR A 155 -3.03 5.17 0.78
N ARG A 156 -2.54 5.32 2.01
CA ARG A 156 -1.48 6.28 2.36
C ARG A 156 -0.11 5.85 1.82
N HIS A 157 0.17 4.56 1.82
CA HIS A 157 1.46 4.03 1.38
C HIS A 157 1.63 4.15 -0.14
N HIS A 158 0.60 3.83 -0.93
CA HIS A 158 0.68 3.85 -2.39
C HIS A 158 0.19 5.18 -2.97
N LYS A 159 1.14 6.02 -3.40
CA LYS A 159 0.87 7.30 -4.07
C LYS A 159 -0.08 7.19 -5.27
N ALA A 160 -0.03 6.07 -5.99
CA ALA A 160 -0.89 5.83 -7.15
C ALA A 160 -2.38 5.97 -6.81
N LEU A 161 -2.78 5.67 -5.57
CA LEU A 161 -4.17 5.74 -5.13
C LEU A 161 -4.65 7.17 -4.83
N HIS A 162 -3.76 8.16 -4.73
CA HIS A 162 -4.13 9.50 -4.24
C HIS A 162 -3.41 10.70 -4.87
N GLU A 163 -2.23 10.53 -5.49
CA GLU A 163 -1.42 11.64 -6.02
C GLU A 163 -2.09 12.30 -7.24
N LEU A 164 -2.69 11.49 -8.11
CA LEU A 164 -3.26 11.90 -9.40
C LEU A 164 -4.78 11.73 -9.46
N ASP A 165 -5.49 11.89 -8.33
CA ASP A 165 -6.97 11.75 -8.29
C ASP A 165 -7.71 12.67 -9.27
N PHE A 166 -7.12 13.82 -9.61
CA PHE A 166 -7.74 14.87 -10.44
C PHE A 166 -7.06 15.04 -11.80
N ASP A 167 -6.18 14.10 -12.17
CA ASP A 167 -5.48 14.09 -13.45
C ASP A 167 -5.92 12.83 -14.23
N PRO A 168 -6.40 12.97 -15.49
CA PRO A 168 -6.78 11.83 -16.31
C PRO A 168 -5.70 10.76 -16.47
N TYR A 169 -4.42 11.11 -16.37
CA TYR A 169 -3.32 10.14 -16.41
C TYR A 169 -3.33 9.15 -15.23
N GLY A 170 -3.90 9.56 -14.10
CA GLY A 170 -3.93 8.79 -12.84
C GLY A 170 -4.86 7.58 -12.83
N PHE A 171 -5.64 7.34 -13.90
CA PHE A 171 -6.61 6.26 -13.99
C PHE A 171 -6.77 5.75 -15.42
N GLU A 172 -6.92 4.43 -15.58
CA GLU A 172 -7.28 3.82 -16.86
C GLU A 172 -8.07 2.53 -16.64
N TRP A 173 -9.14 2.32 -17.42
CA TRP A 173 -9.83 1.05 -17.47
C TRP A 173 -9.01 -0.01 -18.19
N LEU A 174 -8.82 -1.16 -17.54
CA LEU A 174 -8.27 -2.37 -18.16
C LEU A 174 -9.39 -3.28 -18.67
N VAL A 175 -10.49 -3.37 -17.91
CA VAL A 175 -11.74 -4.06 -18.24
C VAL A 175 -12.90 -3.22 -17.71
N VAL A 176 -13.78 -2.78 -18.60
CA VAL A 176 -14.92 -1.88 -18.27
C VAL A 176 -16.28 -2.41 -18.74
N ASP A 177 -16.27 -3.47 -19.55
CA ASP A 177 -17.43 -3.95 -20.31
C ASP A 177 -17.82 -5.40 -19.98
N ASP A 178 -17.18 -6.04 -18.99
CA ASP A 178 -17.53 -7.39 -18.52
C ASP A 178 -18.76 -7.38 -17.59
N HIS A 179 -19.85 -6.84 -18.12
CA HIS A 179 -21.14 -6.73 -17.46
C HIS A 179 -21.77 -8.08 -17.15
N GLU A 180 -21.61 -9.09 -18.04
CA GLU A 180 -22.12 -10.45 -17.83
C GLU A 180 -21.58 -11.09 -16.55
N ARG A 181 -20.34 -10.78 -16.15
CA ARG A 181 -19.73 -11.30 -14.92
C ARG A 181 -19.71 -10.28 -13.80
N SER A 182 -20.09 -9.03 -14.07
CA SER A 182 -19.98 -7.88 -13.16
C SER A 182 -18.57 -7.74 -12.58
N VAL A 183 -17.58 -7.84 -13.48
CA VAL A 183 -16.17 -7.67 -13.18
C VAL A 183 -15.71 -6.33 -13.72
N PHE A 184 -14.93 -5.62 -12.90
CA PHE A 184 -14.32 -4.35 -13.26
C PHE A 184 -12.83 -4.43 -12.97
N VAL A 185 -12.01 -3.96 -13.90
CA VAL A 185 -10.58 -3.86 -13.68
C VAL A 185 -10.08 -2.52 -14.18
N PHE A 186 -9.38 -1.79 -13.31
CA PHE A 186 -8.72 -0.54 -13.69
C PHE A 186 -7.35 -0.45 -13.04
N VAL A 187 -6.53 0.47 -13.54
CA VAL A 187 -5.23 0.80 -12.98
C VAL A 187 -5.22 2.24 -12.49
N ARG A 188 -4.57 2.46 -11.35
CA ARG A 188 -4.24 3.77 -10.78
C ARG A 188 -2.76 4.05 -10.94
N ARG A 189 -2.39 5.31 -11.21
CA ARG A 189 -1.00 5.74 -11.45
C ARG A 189 -0.56 6.89 -10.56
N ASP A 190 0.72 6.89 -10.23
CA ASP A 190 1.41 8.05 -9.66
C ASP A 190 2.25 8.78 -10.73
N ARG A 191 2.85 9.91 -10.36
CA ARG A 191 3.69 10.72 -11.27
C ARG A 191 4.98 10.03 -11.69
N ALA A 192 5.43 9.04 -10.93
CA ALA A 192 6.62 8.25 -11.25
C ALA A 192 6.29 7.06 -12.17
N GLY A 193 5.01 6.84 -12.49
CA GLY A 193 4.55 5.75 -13.34
C GLY A 193 4.31 4.43 -12.59
N ASN A 194 4.34 4.43 -11.24
CA ASN A 194 3.99 3.24 -10.48
C ASN A 194 2.48 2.96 -10.60
N GLU A 195 2.13 1.70 -10.77
CA GLU A 195 0.75 1.26 -11.01
C GLU A 195 0.19 0.42 -9.86
N ILE A 196 -1.08 0.67 -9.49
CA ILE A 196 -1.89 -0.25 -8.68
C ILE A 196 -3.06 -0.70 -9.54
N ILE A 197 -3.13 -1.99 -9.84
CA ILE A 197 -4.28 -2.64 -10.49
C ILE A 197 -5.34 -2.93 -9.43
N VAL A 198 -6.58 -2.64 -9.75
CA VAL A 198 -7.74 -2.87 -8.90
C VAL A 198 -8.71 -3.73 -9.69
N ALA A 199 -8.99 -4.93 -9.19
CA ALA A 199 -9.90 -5.87 -9.80
C ALA A 199 -11.03 -6.21 -8.83
N SER A 200 -12.28 -5.96 -9.24
CA SER A 200 -13.47 -6.19 -8.42
C SER A 200 -14.40 -7.20 -9.09
N ASN A 201 -14.80 -8.22 -8.34
CA ASN A 201 -15.86 -9.16 -8.71
C ASN A 201 -17.08 -8.90 -7.82
N PHE A 202 -18.12 -8.33 -8.39
CA PHE A 202 -19.37 -8.03 -7.67
C PHE A 202 -20.41 -9.15 -7.82
N THR A 203 -19.99 -10.41 -7.99
CA THR A 203 -20.87 -11.58 -7.91
C THR A 203 -20.36 -12.61 -6.91
N PRO A 204 -21.23 -13.44 -6.32
CA PRO A 204 -20.81 -14.51 -5.41
C PRO A 204 -20.15 -15.70 -6.13
N VAL A 205 -20.01 -15.63 -7.44
CA VAL A 205 -19.36 -16.68 -8.24
C VAL A 205 -17.87 -16.32 -8.39
N PRO A 206 -16.93 -17.13 -7.85
CA PRO A 206 -15.51 -16.89 -8.03
C PRO A 206 -15.12 -17.00 -9.51
N ARG A 207 -14.11 -16.22 -9.92
CA ARG A 207 -13.57 -16.26 -11.28
C ARG A 207 -12.13 -16.75 -11.23
N HIS A 208 -11.93 -18.03 -11.48
CA HIS A 208 -10.60 -18.61 -11.63
C HIS A 208 -10.03 -18.28 -13.00
N ASP A 209 -8.70 -18.18 -13.08
CA ASP A 209 -7.96 -17.93 -14.31
C ASP A 209 -8.49 -16.73 -15.12
N TYR A 210 -8.97 -15.71 -14.42
CA TYR A 210 -9.55 -14.52 -15.03
C TYR A 210 -8.43 -13.68 -15.64
N ARG A 211 -8.35 -13.70 -16.97
CA ARG A 211 -7.27 -13.06 -17.73
C ARG A 211 -7.64 -11.69 -18.26
N PHE A 212 -6.79 -10.70 -18.00
CA PHE A 212 -6.93 -9.35 -18.55
C PHE A 212 -5.59 -8.72 -18.89
N GLY A 213 -5.58 -7.80 -19.86
CA GLY A 213 -4.38 -7.12 -20.33
C GLY A 213 -3.84 -6.11 -19.32
N ILE A 214 -2.51 -5.97 -19.24
CA ILE A 214 -1.83 -5.01 -18.37
C ILE A 214 -0.84 -4.15 -19.15
N ASN A 215 -0.50 -2.98 -18.64
CA ASN A 215 0.41 -2.04 -19.32
C ASN A 215 1.88 -2.36 -19.06
N GLN A 216 2.20 -2.80 -17.85
CA GLN A 216 3.58 -3.06 -17.42
C GLN A 216 3.78 -4.54 -17.09
N PRO A 217 4.61 -5.29 -17.83
CA PRO A 217 4.93 -6.66 -17.47
C PRO A 217 5.74 -6.70 -16.17
N GLY A 218 5.66 -7.81 -15.45
CA GLY A 218 6.45 -8.06 -14.26
C GLY A 218 5.70 -8.90 -13.23
N ARG A 219 6.23 -8.85 -12.01
CA ARG A 219 5.61 -9.46 -10.83
C ARG A 219 4.64 -8.45 -10.22
N TRP A 220 3.51 -8.92 -9.73
CA TRP A 220 2.44 -8.14 -9.14
C TRP A 220 2.08 -8.72 -7.78
N ARG A 221 2.23 -7.93 -6.73
CA ARG A 221 1.94 -8.37 -5.36
C ARG A 221 0.49 -8.03 -5.04
N GLU A 222 -0.24 -9.01 -4.51
CA GLU A 222 -1.55 -8.81 -3.90
C GLU A 222 -1.38 -7.94 -2.64
N ALA A 223 -1.55 -6.63 -2.81
CA ALA A 223 -1.37 -5.62 -1.77
C ALA A 223 -2.57 -5.58 -0.81
N LEU A 224 -3.76 -5.92 -1.31
CA LEU A 224 -4.98 -6.03 -0.54
C LEU A 224 -5.91 -7.06 -1.21
N ASN A 225 -6.59 -7.87 -0.40
CA ASN A 225 -7.65 -8.76 -0.85
C ASN A 225 -8.78 -8.76 0.19
N THR A 226 -9.93 -8.22 -0.20
CA THR A 226 -11.06 -8.05 0.72
C THR A 226 -11.73 -9.38 1.12
N ASP A 227 -11.38 -10.49 0.47
CA ASP A 227 -11.82 -11.85 0.82
C ASP A 227 -10.84 -12.58 1.77
N SER A 228 -9.77 -11.94 2.23
CA SER A 228 -8.86 -12.53 3.20
C SER A 228 -9.59 -13.02 4.46
N MET A 229 -9.14 -14.15 5.03
CA MET A 229 -9.63 -14.66 6.31
C MET A 229 -9.47 -13.64 7.45
N HIS A 230 -8.49 -12.73 7.37
CA HIS A 230 -8.31 -11.65 8.35
C HIS A 230 -9.50 -10.67 8.39
N TYR A 231 -10.26 -10.59 7.29
CA TYR A 231 -11.48 -9.80 7.19
C TYR A 231 -12.74 -10.68 7.22
N HIS A 232 -12.60 -11.95 7.61
CA HIS A 232 -13.66 -12.97 7.60
C HIS A 232 -14.25 -13.24 6.20
N GLY A 233 -13.42 -13.19 5.16
CA GLY A 233 -13.77 -13.72 3.84
C GLY A 233 -13.49 -15.22 3.70
N SER A 234 -13.70 -15.75 2.49
CA SER A 234 -13.48 -17.18 2.15
C SER A 234 -12.00 -17.54 1.98
N ASN A 235 -11.12 -16.55 2.01
CA ASN A 235 -9.66 -16.65 1.87
C ASN A 235 -9.20 -17.17 0.50
N GLN A 236 -10.00 -16.94 -0.55
CA GLN A 236 -9.55 -17.16 -1.93
C GLN A 236 -8.63 -15.99 -2.34
N GLY A 237 -7.62 -16.28 -3.13
CA GLY A 237 -6.63 -15.29 -3.56
C GLY A 237 -5.56 -15.89 -4.45
N ASN A 238 -4.46 -15.17 -4.63
CA ASN A 238 -3.48 -15.47 -5.67
C ASN A 238 -2.10 -15.90 -5.14
N GLY A 239 -2.00 -16.33 -3.88
CA GLY A 239 -0.74 -16.78 -3.30
C GLY A 239 0.28 -15.65 -3.07
N GLY A 240 -0.18 -14.40 -3.01
CA GLY A 240 0.60 -13.22 -2.62
C GLY A 240 1.32 -12.50 -3.78
N VAL A 241 1.86 -13.21 -4.77
CA VAL A 241 2.50 -12.60 -5.95
C VAL A 241 2.09 -13.37 -7.21
N VAL A 242 1.74 -12.64 -8.27
CA VAL A 242 1.41 -13.16 -9.60
C VAL A 242 2.38 -12.60 -10.62
N GLU A 243 2.81 -13.43 -11.56
CA GLU A 243 3.66 -13.00 -12.67
C GLU A 243 2.82 -12.75 -13.93
N SER A 244 3.16 -11.71 -14.68
CA SER A 244 2.53 -11.44 -15.97
C SER A 244 3.02 -12.41 -17.04
N ASP A 245 2.12 -12.85 -17.90
CA ASP A 245 2.47 -13.63 -19.09
C ASP A 245 2.60 -12.72 -20.31
N ALA A 246 3.46 -13.11 -21.26
CA ALA A 246 3.51 -12.55 -22.62
C ALA A 246 2.36 -13.12 -23.49
N ILE A 247 1.13 -13.00 -22.98
CA ILE A 247 -0.10 -13.43 -23.65
C ILE A 247 -0.97 -12.20 -23.86
N ALA A 248 -1.29 -11.92 -25.13
CA ALA A 248 -2.08 -10.75 -25.47
C ALA A 248 -3.53 -10.86 -24.96
N SER A 249 -4.06 -9.78 -24.39
CA SER A 249 -5.43 -9.71 -23.88
C SER A 249 -5.89 -8.25 -23.81
N HIS A 250 -7.18 -7.98 -24.05
CA HIS A 250 -7.77 -6.64 -23.95
C HIS A 250 -6.94 -5.55 -24.65
N GLY A 251 -6.43 -5.85 -25.86
CA GLY A 251 -5.62 -4.92 -26.67
C GLY A 251 -4.20 -4.67 -26.18
N ARG A 252 -3.68 -5.46 -25.23
CA ARG A 252 -2.33 -5.32 -24.66
C ARG A 252 -1.51 -6.59 -24.87
N GLU A 253 -0.18 -6.45 -24.95
CA GLU A 253 0.74 -7.55 -25.28
C GLU A 253 0.95 -8.53 -24.10
N HIS A 254 0.84 -8.02 -22.87
CA HIS A 254 0.98 -8.80 -21.63
C HIS A 254 -0.34 -8.85 -20.86
N SER A 255 -0.50 -9.90 -20.05
CA SER A 255 -1.69 -10.08 -19.21
C SER A 255 -1.39 -10.74 -17.87
N LEU A 256 -2.30 -10.56 -16.91
CA LEU A 256 -2.35 -11.32 -15.67
C LEU A 256 -3.49 -12.33 -15.74
N SER A 257 -3.32 -13.47 -15.06
CA SER A 257 -4.37 -14.44 -14.78
C SER A 257 -4.59 -14.48 -13.28
N LEU A 258 -5.73 -13.98 -12.82
CA LEU A 258 -6.05 -13.90 -11.39
C LEU A 258 -7.22 -14.83 -11.04
N THR A 259 -7.18 -15.41 -9.84
CA THR A 259 -8.40 -15.80 -9.14
C THR A 259 -9.02 -14.56 -8.52
N LEU A 260 -10.21 -14.18 -9.00
CA LEU A 260 -11.05 -13.15 -8.39
C LEU A 260 -12.02 -13.81 -7.41
N PRO A 261 -11.88 -13.56 -6.09
CA PRO A 261 -12.75 -14.15 -5.09
C PRO A 261 -14.22 -13.72 -5.25
N PRO A 262 -15.17 -14.43 -4.63
CA PRO A 262 -16.57 -14.07 -4.66
C PRO A 262 -16.81 -12.79 -3.86
N LEU A 263 -17.53 -11.81 -4.45
CA LEU A 263 -17.86 -10.54 -3.80
C LEU A 263 -16.63 -9.89 -3.15
N ALA A 264 -15.61 -9.60 -3.96
CA ALA A 264 -14.34 -9.10 -3.48
C ALA A 264 -13.67 -8.10 -4.42
N THR A 265 -12.79 -7.28 -3.85
CA THR A 265 -11.88 -6.39 -4.55
C THR A 265 -10.45 -6.76 -4.17
N ILE A 266 -9.60 -6.95 -5.19
CA ILE A 266 -8.16 -7.15 -5.06
C ILE A 266 -7.44 -5.89 -5.54
N TRP A 267 -6.43 -5.47 -4.78
CA TRP A 267 -5.43 -4.51 -5.23
C TRP A 267 -4.12 -5.24 -5.48
N ALA A 268 -3.62 -5.17 -6.70
CA ALA A 268 -2.33 -5.69 -7.09
C ALA A 268 -1.39 -4.51 -7.38
N GLY A 269 -0.37 -4.33 -6.55
CA GLY A 269 0.71 -3.39 -6.81
C GLY A 269 1.87 -4.05 -7.52
N PRO A 270 2.91 -3.30 -7.91
CA PRO A 270 4.11 -3.89 -8.47
C PRO A 270 4.67 -4.85 -7.41
N GLY A 271 4.74 -6.12 -7.78
CA GLY A 271 5.44 -7.18 -7.05
C GLY A 271 6.94 -7.15 -7.34
N GLY A 272 7.44 -6.02 -7.84
CA GLY A 272 8.81 -5.63 -7.57
C GLY A 272 9.07 -5.88 -6.09
N ALA A 273 10.15 -6.63 -5.83
CA ALA A 273 10.63 -6.91 -4.49
C ALA A 273 10.47 -5.65 -3.63
N MET A 274 10.11 -5.82 -2.34
CA MET A 274 10.28 -4.83 -1.28
C MET A 274 11.19 -3.71 -1.78
N THR A 275 10.71 -2.48 -1.99
CA THR A 275 11.48 -1.31 -2.47
C THR A 275 12.83 -1.69 -3.09
N SER A 276 12.86 -2.30 -4.27
CA SER A 276 14.11 -2.94 -4.74
C SER A 276 15.21 -1.89 -4.82
N LEU A 277 16.33 -2.16 -4.15
CA LEU A 277 17.51 -1.32 -4.22
C LEU A 277 17.97 -1.19 -5.68
N ALA A 278 18.29 0.02 -6.11
CA ALA A 278 19.04 0.20 -7.35
C ALA A 278 20.51 -0.19 -7.14
N ALA A 279 21.26 -0.44 -8.21
CA ALA A 279 22.70 -0.61 -8.11
C ALA A 279 23.34 0.65 -7.50
N GLY A 280 24.02 0.47 -6.36
CA GLY A 280 24.73 1.57 -5.69
C GLY A 280 26.12 1.83 -6.27
N LYS A 281 26.95 2.53 -5.51
CA LYS A 281 28.38 2.68 -5.72
C LYS A 281 29.14 1.86 -4.66
N PRO A 282 30.27 1.23 -5.02
CA PRO A 282 31.09 0.47 -4.07
C PRO A 282 31.88 1.35 -3.10
N ALA A 283 31.82 2.68 -3.24
CA ALA A 283 32.48 3.63 -2.36
C ALA A 283 31.62 4.89 -2.15
N PRO A 284 31.74 5.54 -0.98
CA PRO A 284 32.50 5.06 0.20
C PRO A 284 31.81 3.85 0.87
N LEU A 285 32.52 3.14 1.74
CA LEU A 285 31.95 2.05 2.53
C LEU A 285 30.93 2.58 3.54
N GLY A 286 29.95 1.74 3.86
CA GLY A 286 28.85 2.03 4.75
C GLY A 286 27.67 2.75 4.08
N ALA A 287 26.81 3.36 4.91
CA ALA A 287 25.70 4.17 4.43
C ALA A 287 26.12 5.62 4.14
N SER A 288 25.77 6.13 2.96
CA SER A 288 26.06 7.49 2.51
C SER A 288 24.85 8.15 1.90
N TYR A 289 24.39 9.24 2.53
CA TYR A 289 23.26 10.02 2.05
C TYR A 289 23.70 11.05 1.00
N ASP A 290 23.05 11.05 -0.17
CA ASP A 290 23.38 11.93 -1.29
C ASP A 290 22.41 13.12 -1.47
N GLY A 291 21.43 13.25 -0.57
CA GLY A 291 20.36 14.25 -0.65
C GLY A 291 19.07 13.74 -1.30
N LYS A 292 19.10 12.61 -2.01
CA LYS A 292 17.94 11.98 -2.67
C LYS A 292 17.66 10.56 -2.17
N GLY A 293 18.69 9.88 -1.71
CA GLY A 293 18.62 8.53 -1.18
C GLY A 293 19.90 8.17 -0.44
N VAL A 294 20.00 6.90 -0.04
CA VAL A 294 21.14 6.37 0.70
C VAL A 294 21.82 5.28 -0.11
N ASN A 295 23.11 5.47 -0.38
CA ASN A 295 23.98 4.43 -0.90
C ASN A 295 24.48 3.56 0.25
N PHE A 296 24.39 2.24 0.11
CA PHE A 296 24.95 1.26 1.05
C PHE A 296 26.06 0.49 0.34
N ALA A 297 27.22 0.36 0.99
CA ALA A 297 28.34 -0.43 0.49
C ALA A 297 28.98 -1.27 1.61
N LEU A 298 28.99 -2.60 1.45
CA LEU A 298 29.50 -3.55 2.43
C LEU A 298 30.60 -4.42 1.81
N PHE A 299 31.77 -4.47 2.46
CA PHE A 299 32.81 -5.44 2.10
C PHE A 299 32.42 -6.83 2.62
N SER A 300 32.35 -7.82 1.72
CA SER A 300 32.27 -9.24 2.07
C SER A 300 32.69 -10.13 0.91
N ALA A 301 33.94 -10.58 0.94
CA ALA A 301 34.55 -11.37 -0.13
C ALA A 301 33.90 -12.75 -0.34
N HIS A 302 33.50 -13.41 0.74
CA HIS A 302 32.95 -14.78 0.71
C HIS A 302 31.43 -14.83 0.91
N ALA A 303 30.75 -13.68 0.91
CA ALA A 303 29.30 -13.69 0.87
C ALA A 303 28.80 -14.23 -0.47
N GLU A 304 27.72 -14.99 -0.40
CA GLU A 304 26.95 -15.45 -1.56
C GLU A 304 25.74 -14.54 -1.82
N ARG A 305 25.24 -13.89 -0.75
CA ARG A 305 24.15 -12.90 -0.80
C ARG A 305 24.20 -12.00 0.43
N VAL A 306 23.90 -10.73 0.24
CA VAL A 306 23.80 -9.74 1.33
C VAL A 306 22.41 -9.13 1.31
N GLU A 307 21.70 -9.22 2.43
CA GLU A 307 20.45 -8.50 2.66
C GLU A 307 20.72 -7.24 3.48
N LEU A 308 20.33 -6.08 2.97
CA LEU A 308 20.12 -4.86 3.74
C LEU A 308 18.79 -4.98 4.49
N CYS A 309 18.83 -4.85 5.81
CA CYS A 309 17.63 -4.84 6.65
C CYS A 309 17.40 -3.42 7.16
N VAL A 310 16.26 -2.80 6.84
CA VAL A 310 15.88 -1.48 7.35
C VAL A 310 14.73 -1.62 8.34
N PHE A 311 14.64 -0.70 9.29
CA PHE A 311 13.66 -0.74 10.37
C PHE A 311 12.85 0.56 10.42
N ASP A 312 11.52 0.44 10.41
CA ASP A 312 10.62 1.57 10.65
C ASP A 312 10.60 1.98 12.13
N GLU A 313 9.89 3.05 12.49
CA GLU A 313 9.81 3.57 13.86
C GLU A 313 9.29 2.53 14.87
N GLN A 314 8.40 1.65 14.43
CA GLN A 314 7.79 0.58 15.22
C GLN A 314 8.71 -0.64 15.38
N GLY A 315 9.85 -0.66 14.69
CA GLY A 315 10.83 -1.76 14.72
C GLY A 315 10.51 -2.88 13.74
N ASN A 316 9.57 -2.69 12.81
CA ASN A 316 9.31 -3.68 11.76
C ASN A 316 10.46 -3.69 10.76
N GLU A 317 10.91 -4.89 10.42
CA GLU A 317 12.03 -5.12 9.51
C GLU A 317 11.54 -5.25 8.06
N GLN A 318 12.15 -4.50 7.15
CA GLN A 318 12.08 -4.72 5.71
C GLN A 318 13.47 -5.14 5.21
N ARG A 319 13.53 -6.13 4.33
CA ARG A 319 14.81 -6.70 3.86
C ARG A 319 14.97 -6.45 2.36
N PHE A 320 16.19 -6.23 1.89
CA PHE A 320 16.48 -5.99 0.48
C PHE A 320 17.77 -6.68 0.11
N ASP A 321 17.78 -7.47 -0.95
CA ASP A 321 19.05 -7.98 -1.47
C ASP A 321 19.87 -6.82 -2.05
N LEU A 322 21.16 -6.74 -1.70
CA LEU A 322 22.08 -5.82 -2.34
C LEU A 322 22.27 -6.28 -3.81
N PRO A 323 21.89 -5.45 -4.79
CA PRO A 323 21.69 -5.89 -6.17
C PRO A 323 22.99 -5.95 -6.99
N ALA A 324 24.07 -5.33 -6.52
CA ALA A 324 25.32 -5.21 -7.26
C ALA A 324 26.53 -5.54 -6.39
N ARG A 325 27.57 -6.06 -7.03
CA ARG A 325 28.86 -6.38 -6.42
C ARG A 325 30.00 -5.93 -7.35
N SER A 326 30.90 -5.12 -6.83
CA SER A 326 32.12 -4.69 -7.52
C SER A 326 33.34 -5.17 -6.72
N GLY A 327 34.04 -6.18 -7.25
CA GLY A 327 35.07 -6.89 -6.48
C GLY A 327 34.45 -7.58 -5.27
N ASP A 328 34.93 -7.26 -4.07
CA ASP A 328 34.41 -7.80 -2.81
C ASP A 328 33.43 -6.86 -2.10
N ILE A 329 33.01 -5.78 -2.77
CA ILE A 329 32.05 -4.82 -2.23
C ILE A 329 30.67 -5.06 -2.80
N TRP A 330 29.72 -5.35 -1.93
CA TRP A 330 28.29 -5.39 -2.22
C TRP A 330 27.69 -4.00 -2.06
N HIS A 331 26.87 -3.57 -3.00
CA HIS A 331 26.31 -2.22 -2.96
C HIS A 331 24.91 -2.11 -3.53
N GLY A 332 24.13 -1.20 -2.93
CA GLY A 332 22.77 -0.89 -3.32
C GLY A 332 22.41 0.55 -2.95
N TRP A 333 21.46 1.13 -3.67
CA TRP A 333 20.99 2.49 -3.44
C TRP A 333 19.49 2.49 -3.18
N LEU A 334 19.09 3.09 -2.05
CA LEU A 334 17.71 3.17 -1.61
C LEU A 334 17.18 4.58 -1.83
N ALA A 335 16.21 4.70 -2.75
CA ALA A 335 15.55 5.97 -3.04
C ALA A 335 14.73 6.46 -1.84
N ALA A 336 14.69 7.78 -1.63
CA ALA A 336 13.90 8.44 -0.59
C ALA A 336 14.22 8.03 0.87
N ALA A 337 15.25 7.21 1.09
CA ALA A 337 15.86 7.01 2.40
C ALA A 337 16.66 8.25 2.80
N GLY A 338 16.76 8.50 4.11
CA GLY A 338 17.46 9.67 4.64
C GLY A 338 18.06 9.44 6.02
N PRO A 339 18.70 10.49 6.59
CA PRO A 339 19.27 10.46 7.92
C PRO A 339 18.24 10.04 8.97
N GLY A 340 18.67 9.26 9.96
CA GLY A 340 17.80 8.67 10.98
C GLY A 340 17.27 7.27 10.64
N LEU A 341 17.36 6.83 9.37
CA LEU A 341 16.99 5.47 9.00
C LEU A 341 17.86 4.44 9.74
N ARG A 342 17.20 3.46 10.37
CA ARG A 342 17.86 2.36 11.09
C ARG A 342 18.05 1.18 10.15
N TYR A 343 19.23 0.59 10.18
CA TYR A 343 19.58 -0.52 9.30
C TYR A 343 20.60 -1.50 9.89
N GLY A 344 20.72 -2.65 9.25
CA GLY A 344 21.76 -3.66 9.49
C GLY A 344 21.86 -4.60 8.29
N TYR A 345 22.67 -5.64 8.41
CA TYR A 345 22.88 -6.62 7.34
C TYR A 345 22.63 -8.05 7.81
N ARG A 346 22.09 -8.89 6.93
CA ARG A 346 22.14 -10.34 7.04
C ARG A 346 22.96 -10.88 5.89
N VAL A 347 23.99 -11.66 6.20
CA VAL A 347 24.95 -12.09 5.20
C VAL A 347 24.92 -13.61 5.09
N HIS A 348 24.66 -14.07 3.87
CA HIS A 348 24.59 -15.49 3.50
C HIS A 348 25.93 -15.91 2.91
N GLY A 349 26.33 -17.15 3.18
CA GLY A 349 27.58 -17.72 2.72
C GLY A 349 27.92 -19.01 3.49
N PRO A 350 29.14 -19.54 3.32
CA PRO A 350 29.53 -20.81 3.92
C PRO A 350 29.62 -20.76 5.45
N TRP A 351 29.23 -21.85 6.11
CA TRP A 351 29.57 -22.08 7.51
C TRP A 351 30.71 -23.09 7.60
N ASP A 352 31.93 -22.59 7.69
CA ASP A 352 33.15 -23.37 7.90
C ASP A 352 34.07 -22.64 8.88
N PRO A 353 33.87 -22.85 10.19
CA PRO A 353 34.68 -22.22 11.23
C PRO A 353 36.19 -22.51 11.11
N ALA A 354 36.60 -23.63 10.49
CA ALA A 354 38.00 -23.99 10.34
C ALA A 354 38.72 -23.07 9.31
N GLN A 355 37.97 -22.57 8.32
CA GLN A 355 38.43 -21.58 7.34
C GLN A 355 38.07 -20.14 7.74
N GLY A 356 37.51 -19.93 8.94
CA GLY A 356 37.07 -18.62 9.42
C GLY A 356 35.72 -18.15 8.87
N HIS A 357 35.01 -19.00 8.10
CA HIS A 357 33.69 -18.67 7.56
C HIS A 357 32.58 -18.95 8.58
N ARG A 358 31.86 -17.90 8.98
CA ARG A 358 30.81 -17.97 10.00
C ARG A 358 29.55 -17.24 9.56
N PHE A 359 29.20 -17.35 8.27
CA PHE A 359 28.04 -16.69 7.70
C PHE A 359 26.75 -17.23 8.32
N ASN A 360 25.97 -16.36 8.94
CA ASN A 360 24.73 -16.74 9.61
C ASN A 360 23.67 -15.64 9.44
N PRO A 361 22.73 -15.78 8.49
CA PRO A 361 21.72 -14.77 8.21
C PRO A 361 20.66 -14.62 9.32
N ALA A 362 20.62 -15.53 10.31
CA ALA A 362 19.78 -15.33 11.51
C ALA A 362 20.32 -14.19 12.40
N LYS A 363 21.59 -13.81 12.23
CA LYS A 363 22.22 -12.73 12.98
C LYS A 363 22.14 -11.42 12.21
N LEU A 364 21.59 -10.38 12.84
CA LEU A 364 21.59 -9.03 12.31
C LEU A 364 22.94 -8.41 12.63
N LEU A 365 23.70 -8.07 11.61
CA LEU A 365 25.03 -7.48 11.71
C LEU A 365 24.93 -5.96 11.65
N ILE A 366 25.68 -5.29 12.51
CA ILE A 366 25.93 -3.85 12.40
C ILE A 366 26.85 -3.59 11.20
N ASP A 367 26.68 -2.44 10.56
CA ASP A 367 27.57 -1.99 9.51
C ASP A 367 28.94 -1.63 10.13
N PRO A 368 30.05 -2.29 9.72
CA PRO A 368 31.38 -1.98 10.23
C PRO A 368 31.84 -0.54 9.95
N SER A 369 31.22 0.12 8.97
CA SER A 369 31.49 1.51 8.59
C SER A 369 30.40 2.48 9.08
N ALA A 370 29.52 2.05 10.00
CA ALA A 370 28.49 2.91 10.57
C ALA A 370 29.12 4.10 11.31
N HIS A 371 28.62 5.30 11.03
CA HIS A 371 28.97 6.51 11.80
C HIS A 371 28.16 6.65 13.09
N ARG A 372 27.05 5.94 13.22
CA ARG A 372 26.21 5.91 14.41
C ARG A 372 25.54 4.55 14.56
N VAL A 373 25.45 4.09 15.80
CA VAL A 373 24.74 2.86 16.20
C VAL A 373 23.73 3.23 17.29
N GLU A 374 22.55 2.63 17.23
CA GLU A 374 21.41 2.83 18.13
C GLU A 374 21.04 1.50 18.80
N GLY A 375 20.73 1.57 20.09
CA GLY A 375 20.32 0.44 20.91
C GLY A 375 21.41 0.00 21.88
N ASP A 376 20.98 -0.67 22.94
CA ASP A 376 21.87 -1.27 23.94
C ASP A 376 22.33 -2.67 23.49
N LEU A 377 23.32 -3.20 24.18
CA LEU A 377 23.80 -4.58 24.02
C LEU A 377 23.33 -5.41 25.23
N PRO A 378 22.09 -5.93 25.21
CA PRO A 378 21.62 -6.77 26.30
C PRO A 378 22.39 -8.09 26.34
N ASP A 379 22.54 -8.65 27.54
CA ASP A 379 23.01 -10.02 27.71
C ASP A 379 21.90 -10.99 27.28
N ASP A 380 21.87 -11.30 25.98
CA ASP A 380 20.86 -12.14 25.33
C ASP A 380 21.55 -13.26 24.56
N GLU A 381 21.13 -14.50 24.80
CA GLU A 381 21.72 -15.68 24.16
C GLU A 381 21.67 -15.63 22.62
N ARG A 382 20.73 -14.87 22.03
CA ARG A 382 20.63 -14.69 20.58
C ARG A 382 21.79 -13.90 20.00
N LEU A 383 22.51 -13.11 20.81
CA LEU A 383 23.68 -12.33 20.39
C LEU A 383 24.99 -13.12 20.55
N HIS A 384 25.08 -13.99 21.55
CA HIS A 384 26.31 -14.72 21.89
C HIS A 384 26.31 -16.19 21.42
N GLY A 385 25.15 -16.73 21.06
CA GLY A 385 25.01 -18.07 20.48
C GLY A 385 25.65 -18.15 19.10
N GLY A 386 26.17 -19.33 18.75
CA GLY A 386 26.71 -19.59 17.41
C GLY A 386 28.21 -19.90 17.34
N MET A 387 28.91 -19.99 18.48
CA MET A 387 30.38 -20.11 18.46
C MET A 387 30.91 -21.39 17.81
N TRP A 388 30.20 -22.52 17.94
CA TRP A 388 30.65 -23.83 17.40
C TRP A 388 29.72 -24.41 16.34
N GLN A 389 28.45 -23.99 16.35
CA GLN A 389 27.41 -24.39 15.40
C GLN A 389 26.55 -23.18 15.07
N PRO A 390 25.92 -23.07 13.88
CA PRO A 390 25.08 -21.93 13.56
C PRO A 390 23.87 -21.84 14.51
N ASP A 391 23.72 -20.72 15.21
CA ASP A 391 22.51 -20.43 15.98
C ASP A 391 21.46 -19.79 15.06
N ARG A 392 20.34 -20.49 14.87
CA ARG A 392 19.27 -20.10 13.94
C ARG A 392 18.25 -19.11 14.53
N ARG A 393 18.36 -18.77 15.82
CA ARG A 393 17.45 -17.79 16.44
C ARG A 393 17.71 -16.40 15.88
N ASP A 394 16.64 -15.72 15.47
CA ASP A 394 16.70 -14.36 14.93
C ASP A 394 17.04 -13.35 16.02
N SER A 395 18.10 -12.59 15.80
CA SER A 395 18.60 -11.57 16.73
C SER A 395 18.08 -10.15 16.45
N ALA A 396 17.35 -9.90 15.36
CA ALA A 396 16.99 -8.52 14.98
C ALA A 396 16.21 -7.74 16.04
N ALA A 397 15.40 -8.42 16.84
CA ALA A 397 14.66 -7.78 17.95
C ALA A 397 15.57 -7.19 19.03
N VAL A 398 16.78 -7.74 19.22
CA VAL A 398 17.70 -7.37 20.32
C VAL A 398 19.03 -6.80 19.85
N ALA A 399 19.46 -7.07 18.62
CA ALA A 399 20.70 -6.55 18.09
C ALA A 399 20.63 -5.02 17.93
N PRO A 400 21.71 -4.27 18.21
CA PRO A 400 21.76 -2.85 17.91
C PRO A 400 21.68 -2.60 16.40
N LYS A 401 21.20 -1.41 16.01
CA LYS A 401 20.98 -1.01 14.62
C LYS A 401 21.96 0.08 14.25
N SER A 402 22.52 0.02 13.05
CA SER A 402 23.26 1.14 12.46
C SER A 402 22.26 2.24 12.09
N GLN A 403 22.66 3.51 12.15
CA GLN A 403 21.79 4.63 11.79
C GLN A 403 22.46 5.48 10.69
N VAL A 404 21.70 5.78 9.64
CA VAL A 404 22.15 6.70 8.58
C VAL A 404 22.32 8.09 9.16
N VAL A 405 23.45 8.73 8.88
CA VAL A 405 23.73 10.12 9.29
C VAL A 405 24.01 10.98 8.06
N ASP A 406 23.67 12.26 8.13
CA ASP A 406 24.17 13.24 7.16
C ASP A 406 25.54 13.74 7.64
N LEU A 407 26.59 13.45 6.88
CA LEU A 407 27.94 13.92 7.16
C LEU A 407 28.18 15.33 6.63
N ARG A 408 27.24 15.91 5.88
CA ARG A 408 27.36 17.29 5.41
C ARG A 408 27.24 18.23 6.60
N TYR A 409 28.36 18.82 6.97
CA TYR A 409 28.39 19.89 7.95
C TYR A 409 27.92 21.19 7.31
N ASP A 410 26.66 21.52 7.56
CA ASP A 410 26.06 22.82 7.27
C ASP A 410 26.59 23.81 8.32
N TRP A 411 27.43 24.76 7.89
CA TRP A 411 27.99 25.82 8.74
C TRP A 411 26.92 26.80 9.27
N ARG A 412 25.64 26.63 8.95
CA ARG A 412 24.50 27.48 9.35
C ARG A 412 24.73 28.97 9.12
N GLY A 413 25.46 29.30 8.05
CA GLY A 413 25.83 30.67 7.70
C GLY A 413 27.04 31.24 8.45
N ASP A 414 27.78 30.41 9.18
CA ASP A 414 29.02 30.81 9.86
C ASP A 414 30.06 31.22 8.81
N LYS A 415 30.61 32.43 8.98
CA LYS A 415 31.59 33.01 8.05
C LYS A 415 32.98 32.71 8.59
N PRO A 416 33.95 32.32 7.73
CA PRO A 416 35.33 32.13 8.18
C PRO A 416 35.77 33.38 8.94
N PRO A 417 36.28 33.26 10.17
CA PRO A 417 36.85 34.39 10.87
C PRO A 417 38.02 34.86 10.00
N ARG A 418 37.84 35.97 9.26
CA ARG A 418 38.87 36.58 8.41
C ARG A 418 39.95 37.25 9.26
N THR A 419 40.33 36.61 10.36
CA THR A 419 41.30 37.07 11.34
C THR A 419 42.48 36.11 11.32
N PRO A 420 43.62 36.51 10.75
CA PRO A 420 44.83 35.71 10.79
C PRO A 420 45.27 35.46 12.24
N TRP A 421 45.70 34.23 12.53
CA TRP A 421 46.23 33.86 13.83
C TRP A 421 47.53 34.64 14.10
N GLY A 422 47.60 35.39 15.20
CA GLY A 422 48.81 36.15 15.59
C GLY A 422 48.64 37.65 15.79
N LYS A 423 47.43 38.21 15.71
CA LYS A 423 47.14 39.58 16.18
C LYS A 423 46.09 39.54 17.29
N ARG A 424 46.55 39.40 18.53
CA ARG A 424 45.84 39.84 19.73
C ARG A 424 46.71 40.81 20.49
#